data_AF-A0A964BY04-F1
#
_entry.id   AF-A0A964BY04-F1
#
_cell.length_a   1.000
_cell.length_b   1.000
_cell.length_c   1.000
_cell.angle_alpha   90.00
_cell.angle_beta   90.00
_cell.angle_gamma   90.00
#
_symmetry.space_group_name_H-M   'P 1'
#
loop_
_entity.id
_entity.type
_entity.pdbx_description
1 polymer ?
#
loop_
_entity_poly.entity_id
_entity_poly.type
_entity_poly.pdbx_seq_one_letter_code
_entity_poly.pdbx_strand_id
1 'polypeptide(L)' 'MWTAEQQKWWYEVAKRSMYAHAVRCRDCRQKRRAEKEEQRRRCEAGRKRKEELGDR' A
#
# COMPACT_ATOMS: atom_id res chain seq x y z
N MET A 1 0.41 -1.69 -24.73
CA MET A 1 -0.59 -0.63 -24.92
C MET A 1 -1.38 -0.47 -23.62
N TRP A 2 -1.58 0.75 -23.10
CA TRP A 2 -2.39 0.99 -21.89
C TRP A 2 -3.88 0.89 -22.20
N THR A 3 -4.66 0.29 -21.30
CA THR A 3 -6.13 0.31 -21.38
C THR A 3 -6.67 1.69 -20.96
N ALA A 4 -7.90 2.01 -21.37
CA ALA A 4 -8.56 3.27 -21.01
C ALA A 4 -8.63 3.47 -19.47
N GLU A 5 -8.91 2.40 -18.73
CA GLU A 5 -8.92 2.42 -17.26
C GLU A 5 -7.55 2.73 -16.67
N GLN A 6 -6.48 2.19 -17.26
CA GLN A 6 -5.11 2.45 -16.82
C GLN A 6 -4.70 3.91 -17.07
N GLN A 7 -5.09 4.48 -18.22
CA GLN A 7 -4.87 5.90 -18.52
C GLN A 7 -5.61 6.80 -17.53
N LYS A 8 -6.91 6.53 -17.31
CA LYS A 8 -7.73 7.27 -16.35
C LYS A 8 -7.10 7.25 -14.95
N TRP A 9 -6.69 6.07 -14.50
CA TRP A 9 -6.07 5.94 -13.19
C TRP A 9 -4.76 6.73 -13.08
N TRP A 10 -3.90 6.71 -14.09
CA TRP A 10 -2.61 7.41 -14.03
C TRP A 10 -2.74 8.94 -14.04
N TYR A 11 -3.56 9.48 -14.93
CA TYR A 11 -3.66 10.92 -15.14
C TYR A 11 -4.68 11.60 -14.22
N GLU A 12 -5.83 10.97 -13.97
CA GLU A 12 -6.92 11.61 -13.20
C GLU A 12 -6.86 11.27 -11.71
N VAL A 13 -6.66 9.98 -11.38
CA VAL A 13 -6.71 9.51 -9.99
C VAL A 13 -5.37 9.70 -9.30
N ALA A 14 -4.30 9.18 -9.91
CA ALA A 14 -2.95 9.25 -9.36
C ALA A 14 -2.28 10.61 -9.64
N LYS A 15 -2.80 11.39 -10.60
CA LYS A 15 -2.28 12.70 -11.04
C LYS A 15 -0.77 12.69 -11.27
N ARG A 16 -0.26 11.64 -11.91
CA ARG A 16 1.18 11.46 -12.16
C ARG A 16 1.57 12.01 -13.52
N SER A 17 2.79 12.53 -13.60
CA SER A 17 3.39 12.96 -14.87
C SER A 17 3.59 11.78 -15.81
N MET A 18 3.47 12.02 -17.12
CA MET A 18 3.82 11.04 -18.16
C MET A 18 5.29 10.61 -18.08
N TYR A 19 6.17 11.51 -17.63
CA TYR A 19 7.60 11.27 -17.47
C TYR A 19 7.96 10.60 -16.14
N ALA A 20 6.97 10.18 -15.33
CA ALA A 20 7.26 9.56 -14.06
C ALA A 20 7.73 8.11 -14.25
N HIS A 21 8.93 7.82 -13.75
CA HIS A 21 9.51 6.48 -13.78
C HIS A 21 9.17 5.66 -12.53
N ALA A 22 9.07 4.35 -12.69
CA ALA A 22 8.83 3.45 -11.56
C ALA A 22 10.07 3.35 -10.66
N VAL A 23 9.97 3.85 -9.43
CA VAL A 23 11.08 3.82 -8.44
C VAL A 23 11.47 2.39 -8.02
N ARG A 24 10.55 1.42 -8.13
CA ARG A 24 10.76 0.02 -7.70
C ARG A 24 10.14 -0.94 -8.70
N CYS A 25 10.77 -2.08 -8.92
CA CYS A 25 10.21 -3.17 -9.72
C CYS A 25 8.97 -3.80 -9.05
N ARG A 26 8.29 -4.71 -9.77
CA ARG A 26 7.08 -5.40 -9.26
C ARG A 26 7.37 -6.16 -7.98
N ASP A 27 8.46 -6.92 -7.94
CA ASP A 27 8.81 -7.77 -6.79
C ASP A 27 9.15 -6.93 -5.55
N CYS A 28 9.90 -5.84 -5.74
CA CYS A 28 10.17 -4.88 -4.68
C CYS A 28 8.89 -4.22 -4.15
N ARG A 29 7.90 -3.95 -5.01
CA ARG A 29 6.59 -3.47 -4.55
C ARG A 29 5.81 -4.53 -3.78
N GLN A 30 5.91 -5.80 -4.16
CA GLN A 30 5.24 -6.91 -3.47
C GLN A 30 5.85 -7.16 -2.09
N LYS A 31 7.19 -7.23 -1.98
CA LYS A 31 7.89 -7.37 -0.69
C LYS A 31 7.47 -6.29 0.30
N ARG A 32 7.45 -5.03 -0.15
CA ARG A 32 7.02 -3.88 0.69
C ARG A 32 5.55 -3.93 1.08
N ARG A 33 4.68 -4.52 0.24
CA ARG A 33 3.27 -4.71 0.60
C ARG A 33 3.16 -5.75 1.72
N ALA A 34 3.88 -6.86 1.61
CA ALA A 34 3.92 -7.90 2.64
C ALA A 34 4.46 -7.37 3.98
N GLU A 35 5.58 -6.63 3.96
CA GLU A 35 6.16 -5.98 5.15
C GLU A 35 5.15 -5.05 5.85
N LYS A 36 4.43 -4.23 5.08
CA LYS A 36 3.39 -3.33 5.61
C LYS A 36 2.21 -4.09 6.19
N GLU A 37 1.82 -5.19 5.56
CA GLU A 37 0.72 -6.03 6.03
C GLU A 37 1.08 -6.72 7.35
N GLU A 38 2.29 -7.28 7.45
CA GLU A 38 2.80 -7.86 8.69
C GLU A 38 2.84 -6.81 9.82
N GLN A 39 3.34 -5.61 9.53
CA GLN A 39 3.35 -4.52 10.49
C GLN A 39 1.93 -4.17 10.96
N ARG A 40 0.95 -4.09 10.04
CA ARG A 40 -0.46 -3.84 10.38
C ARG A 40 -1.01 -4.93 11.29
N ARG A 41 -0.82 -6.21 10.94
CA ARG A 41 -1.25 -7.35 11.76
C ARG A 41 -0.66 -7.29 13.16
N ARG A 42 0.63 -6.96 13.30
CA ARG A 42 1.29 -6.81 14.60
C ARG A 42 0.68 -5.66 15.42
N CYS A 43 0.48 -4.50 14.80
CA CYS A 43 -0.15 -3.35 15.45
C CYS A 43 -1.59 -3.65 15.88
N GLU A 44 -2.37 -4.31 15.02
CA GLU A 44 -3.73 -4.75 15.31
C GLU A 44 -3.78 -5.76 16.45
N ALA A 45 -2.90 -6.77 16.44
CA ALA A 45 -2.77 -7.72 17.54
C ALA A 45 -2.39 -7.01 18.86
N GLY A 46 -1.48 -6.03 18.81
CA GLY A 46 -1.13 -5.22 19.98
C GLY A 46 -2.29 -4.34 20.47
N ARG A 47 -3.09 -3.78 19.56
CA ARG A 47 -4.31 -3.03 19.92
C ARG A 47 -5.34 -3.94 20.60
N LYS A 48 -5.61 -5.12 20.03
CA LYS A 48 -6.52 -6.11 20.61
C LYS A 48 -6.08 -6.55 22.00
N ARG A 49 -4.79 -6.87 22.20
CA ARG A 49 -4.27 -7.21 23.53
C ARG A 49 -4.49 -6.10 24.56
N LYS A 50 -4.31 -4.83 24.18
CA LYS A 50 -4.53 -3.70 25.08
C LYS A 50 -6.01 -3.46 25.39
N GLU A 51 -6.87 -3.66 24.38
CA GLU A 51 -8.33 -3.62 24.55
C GLU A 51 -8.81 -4.75 25.47
N GLU A 52 -8.30 -5.97 25.29
CA GLU A 52 -8.58 -7.14 26.14
C GLU A 52 -8.06 -6.93 27.59
N LEU A 53 -6.95 -6.23 27.77
CA LEU A 53 -6.41 -5.88 29.09
C LEU A 53 -7.21 -4.77 29.81
N GLY A 54 -8.13 -4.09 29.12
CA GLY A 54 -8.97 -3.04 29.71
C GLY A 54 -8.24 -1.72 30.02
N ASP A 55 -7.08 -1.47 29.41
CA ASP A 55 -6.27 -0.27 29.65
C ASP A 55 -6.68 0.83 28.64
N ARG A 56 -7.69 1.62 29.01
CA ARG A 56 -8.15 2.80 28.25
C ARG A 56 -8.24 4.04 29.14
#